data_AF-A0A4Q6BQH4-F1
#
_entry.id   AF-A0A4Q6BQH4-F1
#
_cell.length_a   1.000
_cell.length_b   1.000
_cell.length_c   1.000
_cell.angle_alpha   90.00
_cell.angle_beta   90.00
_cell.angle_gamma   90.00
#
_symmetry.space_group_name_H-M   'P 1'
#
loop_
_entity.id
_entity.type
_entity.pdbx_description
1 polymer ?
#
loop_
_entity_poly.entity_id
_entity_poly.type
_entity_poly.pdbx_seq_one_letter_code
_entity_poly.pdbx_strand_id
1 'polypeptide(L)'
;MGIIKQGVLGGFRKKTGSVVGAYWRRLDVIRALPRNSGKKPTQAQADHRLKFGLVTGFLSWISELIDIGFKGLGETITPMNKAVSFHLKEAVAGASPNFIFDVEALVFSLGKLALPSSMIVEAAAPVSVRFAWSGNDVEGKFNYTTDRATFLIYNVSQDRFVHVLNAVERSAHEYVLELPTEFAGSELKCFYCFNS
;
A
#
# COMPACT_ATOMS: atom_id res chain seq x y z
N MET A 1 -23.55 7.24 26.28
CA MET A 1 -24.97 7.20 25.87
C MET A 1 -25.06 6.47 24.55
N GLY A 2 -25.74 5.32 24.51
CA GLY A 2 -26.03 4.65 23.25
C GLY A 2 -27.24 5.26 22.57
N ILE A 3 -27.25 5.17 21.25
CA ILE A 3 -28.24 5.79 20.38
C ILE A 3 -28.86 4.68 19.55
N ILE A 4 -30.19 4.63 19.52
CA ILE A 4 -30.98 3.73 18.69
C ILE A 4 -31.96 4.60 17.94
N LYS A 5 -31.87 4.64 16.61
CA LYS A 5 -32.70 5.53 15.78
C LYS A 5 -34.05 4.93 15.38
N GLN A 6 -34.15 3.60 15.23
CA GLN A 6 -35.35 2.92 14.73
C GLN A 6 -35.88 1.85 15.71
N GLY A 7 -35.71 2.08 17.02
CA GLY A 7 -36.12 1.10 18.05
C GLY A 7 -35.46 -0.27 17.85
N VAL A 8 -36.22 -1.35 18.05
CA VAL A 8 -35.73 -2.74 17.94
C VAL A 8 -35.29 -3.10 16.52
N LEU A 9 -35.80 -2.40 15.51
CA LEU A 9 -35.51 -2.68 14.09
C LEU A 9 -34.24 -1.98 13.57
N GLY A 10 -33.63 -1.09 14.37
CA GLY A 10 -32.45 -0.33 13.97
C GLY A 10 -31.17 -0.72 14.70
N GLY A 11 -30.03 -0.41 14.08
CA GLY A 11 -28.72 -0.59 14.70
C GLY A 11 -28.48 0.25 15.95
N PHE A 12 -27.86 -0.38 16.95
CA PHE A 12 -27.31 0.33 18.10
C PHE A 12 -26.05 1.11 17.68
N ARG A 13 -25.88 2.30 18.25
CA ARG A 13 -24.67 3.12 18.11
C ARG A 13 -24.15 3.51 19.48
N LYS A 14 -22.82 3.59 19.62
CA LYS A 14 -22.12 3.94 20.86
C LYS A 14 -22.38 2.90 21.97
N LYS A 15 -21.94 3.21 23.19
CA LYS A 15 -22.00 2.33 24.37
C LYS A 15 -23.28 2.52 25.17
N THR A 16 -23.97 1.42 25.45
CA THR A 16 -25.08 1.28 26.42
C THR A 16 -24.74 0.16 27.40
N GLY A 17 -24.43 0.48 28.65
CA GLY A 17 -24.05 -0.51 29.66
C GLY A 17 -22.83 -1.35 29.23
N SER A 18 -23.01 -2.68 29.22
CA SER A 18 -22.01 -3.67 28.81
C SER A 18 -21.94 -3.89 27.29
N VAL A 19 -22.76 -3.18 26.51
CA VAL A 19 -22.92 -3.40 25.07
C VAL A 19 -22.45 -2.18 24.28
N VAL A 20 -21.74 -2.43 23.18
CA VAL A 20 -21.27 -1.40 22.24
C VAL A 20 -21.82 -1.70 20.86
N GLY A 21 -22.64 -0.79 20.34
CA GLY A 21 -23.15 -0.84 18.97
C GLY A 21 -22.31 0.00 18.02
N ALA A 22 -22.04 -0.53 16.82
CA ALA A 22 -21.30 0.16 15.77
C ALA A 22 -21.90 -0.14 14.40
N TYR A 23 -21.67 0.77 13.45
CA TYR A 23 -21.84 0.47 12.03
C TYR A 23 -20.52 0.01 11.48
N TRP A 24 -20.49 -1.13 10.82
CA TRP A 24 -19.27 -1.63 10.20
C TRP A 24 -19.61 -2.27 8.87
N ARG A 25 -19.03 -1.73 7.80
CA ARG A 25 -19.13 -2.28 6.43
C ARG A 25 -20.56 -2.68 6.05
N ARG A 26 -21.47 -1.72 6.22
CA ARG A 26 -22.92 -1.84 5.98
C ARG A 26 -23.72 -2.69 6.96
N LEU A 27 -23.08 -3.27 7.97
CA LEU A 27 -23.71 -4.08 8.99
C LEU A 27 -23.84 -3.31 10.31
N ASP A 28 -24.99 -3.47 10.95
CA ASP A 28 -25.16 -3.08 12.34
C ASP A 28 -24.64 -4.20 13.24
N VAL A 29 -23.54 -3.93 13.94
CA VAL A 29 -22.86 -4.91 14.80
C VAL A 29 -22.95 -4.51 16.26
N ILE A 30 -23.20 -5.50 17.09
CA ILE A 30 -23.26 -5.39 18.54
C ILE A 30 -22.15 -6.25 19.14
N ARG A 31 -21.33 -5.66 20.01
CA ARG A 31 -20.27 -6.37 20.73
C ARG A 31 -20.31 -6.09 22.22
N ALA A 32 -19.82 -7.03 23.02
CA ALA A 32 -19.60 -6.81 24.44
C ALA A 32 -18.49 -5.76 24.67
N LEU A 33 -18.56 -5.08 25.81
CA LEU A 33 -17.50 -4.19 26.25
C LEU A 33 -16.18 -4.97 26.33
N PRO A 34 -15.09 -4.48 25.70
CA PRO A 34 -13.81 -5.16 25.79
C PRO A 34 -13.35 -5.22 27.26
N ARG A 35 -12.98 -6.42 27.71
CA ARG A 35 -12.40 -6.63 29.04
C ARG A 35 -10.93 -6.24 28.99
N ASN A 36 -10.52 -5.33 29.88
CA ASN A 36 -9.10 -5.03 30.02
C ASN A 36 -8.36 -6.29 30.52
N SER A 37 -7.29 -6.68 29.85
CA SER A 37 -6.44 -7.81 30.23
C SER A 37 -5.11 -7.26 30.71
N GLY A 38 -4.77 -7.50 31.98
CA GLY A 38 -3.44 -7.18 32.53
C GLY A 38 -2.35 -8.19 32.15
N LYS A 39 -2.67 -9.21 31.34
CA LYS A 39 -1.71 -10.22 30.92
C LYS A 39 -0.71 -9.62 29.93
N LYS A 40 0.58 -9.83 30.20
CA LYS A 40 1.65 -9.48 29.26
C LYS A 40 1.46 -10.26 27.95
N PRO A 41 1.77 -9.65 26.79
CA PRO A 41 1.71 -10.36 25.51
C PRO A 41 2.70 -11.53 25.53
N THR A 42 2.32 -12.63 24.87
CA THR A 42 3.26 -13.72 24.58
C THR A 42 4.31 -13.25 23.57
N GLN A 43 5.44 -13.95 23.48
CA GLN A 43 6.50 -13.58 22.52
C GLN A 43 5.96 -13.51 21.08
N ALA A 44 5.18 -14.50 20.64
CA ALA A 44 4.56 -14.48 19.32
C ALA A 44 3.62 -13.28 19.10
N GLN A 45 2.91 -12.83 20.14
CA GLN A 45 2.07 -11.63 20.06
C GLN A 45 2.92 -10.36 19.99
N ALA A 46 4.04 -10.30 20.70
CA ALA A 46 4.98 -9.18 20.63
C ALA A 46 5.61 -9.09 19.24
N ASP A 47 6.08 -10.21 18.71
CA ASP A 47 6.69 -10.29 17.36
C ASP A 47 5.70 -9.85 16.29
N HIS A 48 4.45 -10.33 16.34
CA HIS A 48 3.42 -9.90 15.40
C HIS A 48 3.15 -8.39 15.48
N ARG A 49 3.15 -7.80 16.68
CA ARG A 49 2.99 -6.34 16.85
C ARG A 49 4.16 -5.57 16.25
N LEU A 50 5.39 -6.05 16.42
CA LEU A 50 6.58 -5.45 15.82
C LEU A 50 6.53 -5.51 14.29
N LYS A 51 6.25 -6.69 13.71
CA LYS A 51 6.09 -6.86 12.26
C LYS A 51 4.98 -5.98 11.70
N PHE A 52 3.82 -5.94 12.37
CA PHE A 52 2.70 -5.12 11.96
C PHE A 52 3.02 -3.62 12.02
N GLY A 53 3.67 -3.16 13.09
CA GLY A 53 4.12 -1.77 13.22
C GLY A 53 5.10 -1.37 12.12
N LEU A 54 6.07 -2.24 11.82
CA LEU A 54 7.05 -2.03 10.77
C LEU A 54 6.40 -1.92 9.38
N VAL A 55 5.53 -2.87 9.02
CA VAL A 55 4.85 -2.85 7.70
C VAL A 55 3.89 -1.67 7.59
N THR A 56 3.05 -1.43 8.60
CA THR A 56 2.08 -0.32 8.55
C THR A 56 2.75 1.05 8.56
N GLY A 57 3.85 1.22 9.30
CA GLY A 57 4.66 2.43 9.29
C GLY A 57 5.23 2.70 7.89
N PHE A 58 5.84 1.69 7.27
CA PHE A 58 6.39 1.80 5.92
C PHE A 58 5.30 2.13 4.89
N LEU A 59 4.21 1.36 4.86
CA LEU A 59 3.13 1.55 3.88
C LEU A 59 2.36 2.86 4.08
N SER A 60 2.40 3.46 5.27
CA SER A 60 1.71 4.74 5.54
C SER A 60 2.26 5.90 4.71
N TRP A 61 3.55 5.87 4.36
CA TRP A 61 4.17 6.88 3.50
C TRP A 61 3.71 6.82 2.04
N ILE A 62 3.18 5.68 1.62
CA ILE A 62 2.72 5.41 0.26
C ILE A 62 1.23 5.01 0.23
N SER A 63 0.44 5.47 1.21
CA SER A 63 -0.96 5.06 1.36
C SER A 63 -1.81 5.35 0.12
N GLU A 64 -1.56 6.48 -0.55
CA GLU A 64 -2.29 6.87 -1.77
C GLU A 64 -2.05 5.89 -2.92
N LEU A 65 -0.81 5.44 -3.08
CA LEU A 65 -0.45 4.42 -4.06
C LEU A 65 -1.13 3.09 -3.75
N ILE A 66 -1.17 2.71 -2.48
CA ILE A 66 -1.79 1.46 -2.02
C ILE A 66 -3.29 1.47 -2.29
N ASP A 67 -3.96 2.59 -2.02
CA ASP A 67 -5.40 2.73 -2.22
C ASP A 67 -5.80 2.58 -3.70
N ILE A 68 -4.95 3.04 -4.61
CA ILE A 68 -5.14 2.87 -6.06
C ILE A 68 -4.75 1.44 -6.49
N GLY A 69 -3.56 0.99 -6.12
CA GLY A 69 -2.96 -0.25 -6.63
C GLY A 69 -3.54 -1.54 -6.04
N PHE A 70 -4.07 -1.51 -4.81
CA PHE A 70 -4.74 -2.66 -4.18
C PHE A 70 -6.26 -2.60 -4.29
N LYS A 71 -6.80 -1.73 -5.16
CA LYS A 71 -8.24 -1.60 -5.42
C LYS A 71 -8.80 -2.94 -5.89
N GLY A 72 -9.51 -3.62 -5.00
CA GLY A 72 -10.06 -4.95 -5.21
C GLY A 72 -11.57 -4.98 -4.95
N LEU A 73 -12.29 -5.74 -5.78
CA LEU A 73 -13.75 -5.92 -5.82
C LEU A 73 -14.32 -6.74 -4.63
N GLY A 74 -13.82 -6.54 -3.41
CA GLY A 74 -14.36 -7.19 -2.21
C GLY A 74 -14.90 -6.13 -1.26
N GLU A 75 -16.23 -6.06 -1.09
CA GLU A 75 -16.88 -5.01 -0.29
C GLU A 75 -16.40 -4.95 1.16
N THR A 76 -15.80 -6.02 1.65
CA THR A 76 -15.31 -6.10 3.01
C THR A 76 -13.87 -5.60 3.12
N ILE A 77 -12.88 -6.11 2.41
CA ILE A 77 -11.45 -5.84 2.73
C ILE A 77 -10.98 -4.49 2.17
N THR A 78 -10.34 -3.66 3.00
CA THR A 78 -9.75 -2.38 2.56
C THR A 78 -8.44 -2.62 1.78
N PRO A 79 -8.10 -1.76 0.80
CA PRO A 79 -6.84 -1.87 0.04
C PRO A 79 -5.61 -1.95 0.96
N MET A 80 -5.53 -1.06 1.95
CA MET A 80 -4.46 -1.06 2.95
C MET A 80 -4.36 -2.39 3.72
N ASN A 81 -5.48 -2.99 4.13
CA ASN A 81 -5.44 -4.28 4.84
C ASN A 81 -4.95 -5.41 3.93
N LYS A 82 -5.30 -5.36 2.65
CA LYS A 82 -4.83 -6.34 1.65
C LYS A 82 -3.32 -6.18 1.44
N ALA A 83 -2.82 -4.96 1.31
CA ALA A 83 -1.40 -4.67 1.20
C ALA A 83 -0.62 -5.10 2.44
N VAL A 84 -1.08 -4.75 3.64
CA VAL A 84 -0.43 -5.17 4.89
C VAL A 84 -0.36 -6.69 5.00
N SER A 85 -1.44 -7.40 4.65
CA SER A 85 -1.47 -8.87 4.66
C SER A 85 -0.47 -9.50 3.68
N PHE A 86 -0.30 -8.90 2.51
CA PHE A 86 0.69 -9.33 1.52
C PHE A 86 2.12 -9.12 2.03
N HIS A 87 2.45 -7.91 2.47
CA HIS A 87 3.81 -7.57 2.91
C HIS A 87 4.21 -8.26 4.23
N LEU A 88 3.26 -8.55 5.12
CA LEU A 88 3.57 -9.34 6.33
C LEU A 88 4.03 -10.77 6.01
N LYS A 89 3.64 -11.31 4.85
CA LYS A 89 4.03 -12.65 4.39
C LYS A 89 5.33 -12.62 3.59
N GLU A 90 5.46 -11.65 2.68
CA GLU A 90 6.52 -11.65 1.67
C GLU A 90 7.67 -10.66 1.96
N ALA A 91 7.40 -9.54 2.67
CA ALA A 91 8.33 -8.40 2.76
C ALA A 91 8.89 -8.16 4.16
N VAL A 92 8.74 -9.12 5.08
CA VAL A 92 9.33 -9.03 6.43
C VAL A 92 10.46 -10.03 6.55
N ALA A 93 11.68 -9.52 6.66
CA ALA A 93 12.89 -10.30 6.88
C ALA A 93 13.40 -10.17 8.33
N GLY A 94 14.33 -11.05 8.71
CA GLY A 94 14.99 -11.05 10.01
C GLY A 94 14.32 -11.91 11.08
N ALA A 95 14.84 -11.81 12.30
CA ALA A 95 14.43 -12.59 13.46
C ALA A 95 14.07 -11.67 14.64
N SER A 96 13.20 -12.15 15.52
CA SER A 96 12.82 -11.39 16.73
C SER A 96 14.06 -11.00 17.54
N PRO A 97 14.17 -9.75 18.04
CA PRO A 97 13.21 -8.63 17.93
C PRO A 97 13.48 -7.70 16.72
N ASN A 98 14.54 -7.93 15.95
CA ASN A 98 15.03 -7.04 14.90
C ASN A 98 14.50 -7.48 13.53
N PHE A 99 13.25 -7.11 13.25
CA PHE A 99 12.66 -7.28 11.92
C PHE A 99 13.07 -6.12 11.01
N ILE A 100 13.27 -6.43 9.73
CA ILE A 100 13.63 -5.45 8.70
C ILE A 100 12.61 -5.57 7.56
N PHE A 101 12.22 -4.44 6.99
CA PHE A 101 11.38 -4.42 5.80
C PHE A 101 12.24 -4.71 4.57
N ASP A 102 11.93 -5.78 3.85
CA ASP A 102 12.57 -6.06 2.58
C ASP A 102 11.94 -5.20 1.48
N VAL A 103 12.70 -4.20 1.04
CA VAL A 103 12.26 -3.26 0.03
C VAL A 103 12.18 -3.91 -1.35
N GLU A 104 12.89 -5.01 -1.61
CA GLU A 104 12.84 -5.69 -2.92
C GLU A 104 11.51 -6.43 -3.14
N ALA A 105 10.90 -6.89 -2.06
CA ALA A 105 9.58 -7.50 -2.04
C ALA A 105 8.43 -6.47 -1.99
N LEU A 106 8.73 -5.16 -2.09
CA LEU A 106 7.71 -4.11 -2.08
C LEU A 106 6.86 -4.16 -3.34
N VAL A 107 5.55 -4.31 -3.17
CA VAL A 107 4.58 -4.27 -4.25
C VAL A 107 3.47 -3.31 -3.88
N PHE A 108 3.34 -2.19 -4.60
CA PHE A 108 2.31 -1.19 -4.32
C PHE A 108 1.05 -1.33 -5.18
N SER A 109 1.07 -2.16 -6.23
CA SER A 109 -0.09 -2.43 -7.09
C SER A 109 -0.21 -3.92 -7.45
N LEU A 110 -1.43 -4.46 -7.35
CA LEU A 110 -1.77 -5.83 -7.75
C LEU A 110 -2.91 -5.79 -8.77
N GLY A 111 -2.53 -5.81 -10.04
CA GLY A 111 -3.45 -5.76 -11.16
C GLY A 111 -3.31 -6.94 -12.11
N LYS A 112 -4.17 -6.94 -13.15
CA LYS A 112 -4.08 -7.86 -14.30
C LYS A 112 -3.45 -7.20 -15.53
N LEU A 113 -3.11 -5.91 -15.43
CA LEU A 113 -2.48 -5.18 -16.52
C LEU A 113 -1.13 -5.80 -16.86
N ALA A 114 -0.86 -5.95 -18.15
CA ALA A 114 0.38 -6.54 -18.62
C ALA A 114 1.54 -5.59 -18.29
N LEU A 115 2.62 -6.12 -17.73
CA LEU A 115 3.87 -5.38 -17.56
C LEU A 115 4.63 -5.29 -18.90
N PRO A 116 5.45 -4.24 -19.11
CA PRO A 116 6.30 -4.12 -20.28
C PRO A 116 7.32 -5.26 -20.32
N SER A 117 7.71 -5.67 -21.53
CA SER A 117 8.68 -6.77 -21.70
C SER A 117 10.09 -6.36 -21.29
N SER A 118 10.41 -5.07 -21.38
CA SER A 118 11.65 -4.51 -20.86
C SER A 118 11.40 -3.17 -20.18
N MET A 119 12.10 -2.97 -19.08
CA MET A 119 12.14 -1.72 -18.33
C MET A 119 13.60 -1.32 -18.16
N ILE A 120 13.92 -0.11 -18.60
CA ILE A 120 15.24 0.51 -18.46
C ILE A 120 15.08 1.71 -17.53
N VAL A 121 15.92 1.75 -16.49
CA VAL A 121 15.97 2.84 -15.53
C VAL A 121 17.38 3.40 -15.54
N GLU A 122 17.51 4.67 -15.94
CA GLU A 122 18.79 5.35 -16.04
C GLU A 122 18.77 6.64 -15.23
N ALA A 123 19.87 6.95 -14.56
CA ALA A 123 20.05 8.26 -13.96
C ALA A 123 20.37 9.27 -15.08
N ALA A 124 19.54 10.31 -15.20
CA ALA A 124 19.73 11.41 -16.14
C ALA A 124 20.19 12.68 -15.39
N ALA A 125 20.89 13.56 -16.10
CA ALA A 125 21.42 14.80 -15.54
C ALA A 125 20.53 16.01 -15.94
N PRO A 126 20.29 16.99 -15.04
CA PRO A 126 20.66 17.04 -13.62
C PRO A 126 19.59 16.39 -12.71
N VAL A 127 20.03 15.56 -11.77
CA VAL A 127 19.24 14.88 -10.70
C VAL A 127 17.85 14.42 -11.17
N SER A 128 17.81 13.61 -12.21
CA SER A 128 16.58 13.00 -12.70
C SER A 128 16.74 11.51 -12.94
N VAL A 129 15.62 10.79 -12.92
CA VAL A 129 15.57 9.37 -13.26
C VAL A 129 14.73 9.20 -14.50
N ARG A 130 15.32 8.60 -15.51
CA ARG A 130 14.70 8.30 -16.79
C ARG A 130 14.21 6.87 -16.78
N PHE A 131 12.91 6.72 -16.95
CA PHE A 131 12.22 5.46 -17.11
C PHE A 131 11.89 5.29 -18.58
N ALA A 132 12.43 4.24 -19.20
CA ALA A 132 12.08 3.85 -20.56
C ALA A 132 11.51 2.43 -20.54
N TRP A 133 10.38 2.22 -21.19
CA TRP A 133 9.75 0.90 -21.29
C TRP A 133 9.37 0.59 -22.73
N SER A 134 9.59 -0.67 -23.11
CA SER A 134 9.19 -1.15 -24.43
C SER A 134 8.45 -2.48 -24.35
N GLY A 135 7.63 -2.74 -25.36
CA GLY A 135 6.87 -3.96 -25.54
C GLY A 135 5.40 -3.88 -25.18
N ASN A 136 4.67 -4.88 -25.69
CA ASN A 136 3.21 -4.94 -25.77
C ASN A 136 2.61 -3.94 -26.78
N ASP A 137 3.08 -3.98 -28.03
CA ASP A 137 2.60 -3.12 -29.11
C ASP A 137 1.20 -3.54 -29.64
N VAL A 138 0.69 -4.67 -29.17
CA VAL A 138 -0.65 -5.16 -29.51
C VAL A 138 -1.62 -4.80 -28.39
N GLU A 139 -2.56 -3.90 -28.68
CA GLU A 139 -3.61 -3.54 -27.75
C GLU A 139 -4.44 -4.78 -27.37
N GLY A 140 -4.80 -4.83 -26.09
CA GLY A 140 -5.63 -5.90 -25.55
C GLY A 140 -6.35 -5.44 -24.30
N LYS A 141 -7.24 -6.29 -23.79
CA LYS A 141 -8.07 -5.99 -22.60
C LYS A 141 -7.29 -5.58 -21.34
N PHE A 142 -5.99 -5.87 -21.30
CA PHE A 142 -5.09 -5.59 -20.17
C PHE A 142 -3.88 -4.73 -20.57
N ASN A 143 -3.95 -4.12 -21.75
CA ASN A 143 -2.86 -3.37 -22.36
C ASN A 143 -3.45 -2.31 -23.27
N TYR A 144 -3.92 -1.21 -22.68
CA TYR A 144 -4.39 -0.06 -23.44
C TYR A 144 -3.30 0.99 -23.52
N THR A 145 -3.20 1.65 -24.66
CA THR A 145 -2.27 2.76 -24.89
C THR A 145 -2.53 3.94 -23.95
N THR A 146 -3.79 4.09 -23.50
CA THR A 146 -4.24 5.11 -22.54
C THR A 146 -3.94 4.79 -21.08
N ASP A 147 -3.47 3.58 -20.76
CA ASP A 147 -3.13 3.21 -19.37
C ASP A 147 -2.04 4.18 -18.87
N ARG A 148 -2.17 4.68 -17.64
CA ARG A 148 -1.24 5.65 -17.08
C ARG A 148 -0.20 4.99 -16.19
N ALA A 149 1.06 5.31 -16.44
CA ALA A 149 2.19 4.87 -15.64
C ALA A 149 2.26 5.67 -14.33
N THR A 150 2.55 4.98 -13.25
CA THR A 150 2.77 5.52 -11.90
C THR A 150 4.14 5.06 -11.43
N PHE A 151 4.91 5.98 -10.85
CA PHE A 151 6.29 5.72 -10.44
C PHE A 151 6.46 5.98 -8.94
N LEU A 152 7.29 5.16 -8.30
CA LEU A 152 7.70 5.28 -6.91
C LEU A 152 9.21 5.11 -6.83
N ILE A 153 9.88 6.09 -6.24
CA ILE A 153 11.31 6.05 -5.94
C ILE A 153 11.49 6.09 -4.43
N TYR A 154 12.29 5.16 -3.92
CA TYR A 154 12.68 5.09 -2.52
C TYR A 154 14.18 5.28 -2.38
N ASN A 155 14.60 6.20 -1.52
CA ASN A 155 16.00 6.36 -1.13
C ASN A 155 16.27 5.60 0.16
N VAL A 156 17.10 4.55 0.07
CA VAL A 156 17.44 3.66 1.17
C VAL A 156 18.20 4.39 2.28
N SER A 157 19.02 5.39 1.93
CA SER A 157 19.89 6.09 2.88
C SER A 157 19.16 7.13 3.75
N GLN A 158 18.14 7.77 3.18
CA GLN A 158 17.41 8.87 3.81
C GLN A 158 16.01 8.47 4.31
N ASP A 159 15.57 7.24 4.01
CA ASP A 159 14.21 6.74 4.30
C ASP A 159 13.12 7.70 3.78
N ARG A 160 13.30 8.15 2.53
CA ARG A 160 12.38 9.08 1.85
C ARG A 160 11.84 8.48 0.56
N PHE A 161 10.59 8.83 0.28
CA PHE A 161 9.85 8.42 -0.90
C PHE A 161 9.52 9.62 -1.77
N VAL A 162 9.63 9.43 -3.08
CA VAL A 162 9.09 10.33 -4.09
C VAL A 162 8.20 9.50 -4.99
N HIS A 163 6.96 9.93 -5.19
CA HIS A 163 6.01 9.22 -6.04
C HIS A 163 5.25 10.19 -6.93
N VAL A 164 4.88 9.71 -8.12
CA VAL A 164 4.03 10.44 -9.06
C VAL A 164 2.96 9.51 -9.56
N LEU A 165 1.70 9.90 -9.33
CA LEU A 165 0.51 9.17 -9.75
C LEU A 165 0.15 9.54 -11.18
N ASN A 166 -0.15 8.52 -11.99
CA ASN A 166 -0.74 8.70 -13.33
C ASN A 166 0.03 9.72 -14.21
N ALA A 167 1.36 9.64 -14.18
CA ALA A 167 2.26 10.64 -14.73
C ALA A 167 2.14 10.74 -16.26
N VAL A 168 2.17 9.60 -16.94
CA VAL A 168 2.33 9.53 -18.40
C VAL A 168 1.54 8.35 -18.95
N GLU A 169 1.01 8.49 -20.16
CA GLU A 169 0.34 7.40 -20.88
C GLU A 169 1.34 6.33 -21.32
N ARG A 170 0.89 5.09 -21.38
CA ARG A 170 1.70 3.95 -21.77
C ARG A 170 2.32 4.11 -23.16
N SER A 171 1.64 4.83 -24.04
CA SER A 171 2.05 5.20 -25.40
C SER A 171 3.29 6.10 -25.49
N ALA A 172 3.68 6.78 -24.40
CA ALA A 172 4.82 7.68 -24.43
C ALA A 172 6.17 6.94 -24.43
N HIS A 173 6.20 5.69 -23.96
CA HIS A 173 7.39 4.82 -23.84
C HIS A 173 8.56 5.34 -22.98
N GLU A 174 8.51 6.60 -22.55
CA GLU A 174 9.54 7.24 -21.75
C GLU A 174 8.92 8.24 -20.77
N TYR A 175 9.51 8.34 -19.57
CA TYR A 175 9.23 9.38 -18.60
C TYR A 175 10.48 9.77 -17.83
N VAL A 176 10.69 11.08 -17.66
CA VAL A 176 11.78 11.61 -16.85
C VAL A 176 11.18 12.21 -15.59
N LEU A 177 11.59 11.69 -14.43
CA LEU A 177 11.21 12.18 -13.13
C LEU A 177 12.34 13.00 -12.53
N GLU A 178 12.10 14.29 -12.29
CA GLU A 178 13.04 15.15 -11.57
C GLU A 178 13.02 14.82 -10.08
N LEU A 179 14.20 14.63 -9.50
CA LEU A 179 14.39 14.33 -8.09
C LEU A 179 14.96 15.56 -7.36
N PRO A 180 14.65 15.74 -6.07
CA PRO A 180 15.32 16.75 -5.26
C PRO A 180 16.83 16.52 -5.22
N THR A 181 17.62 17.59 -5.16
CA THR A 181 19.10 17.54 -5.13
C THR A 181 19.65 16.69 -3.99
N GLU A 182 18.89 16.51 -2.91
CA GLU A 182 19.23 15.67 -1.75
C GLU A 182 19.38 14.18 -2.09
N PHE A 183 18.84 13.72 -3.23
CA PHE A 183 18.90 12.32 -3.67
C PHE A 183 20.14 12.03 -4.53
N ALA A 184 20.96 13.03 -4.84
CA ALA A 184 22.15 12.86 -5.66
C ALA A 184 23.17 11.92 -4.98
N GLY A 185 23.63 10.90 -5.71
CA GLY A 185 24.64 9.95 -5.24
C GLY A 185 24.14 8.92 -4.21
N SER A 186 22.83 8.89 -3.92
CA SER A 186 22.23 7.89 -3.02
C SER A 186 21.78 6.63 -3.78
N GLU A 187 21.69 5.51 -3.09
CA GLU A 187 21.08 4.28 -3.63
C GLU A 187 19.55 4.42 -3.71
N LEU A 188 19.03 4.36 -4.94
CA LEU A 188 17.60 4.51 -5.23
C LEU A 188 17.01 3.17 -5.65
N LYS A 189 15.91 2.78 -5.00
CA LYS A 189 15.05 1.68 -5.44
C LYS A 189 13.86 2.26 -6.17
N CYS A 190 13.71 1.89 -7.44
CA CYS A 190 12.65 2.40 -8.31
C CYS A 190 11.61 1.32 -8.59
N PHE A 191 10.34 1.68 -8.47
CA PHE A 191 9.20 0.83 -8.73
C PHE A 191 8.24 1.55 -9.67
N TYR A 192 7.48 0.78 -10.44
CA TYR A 192 6.52 1.32 -11.39
C TYR A 192 5.27 0.42 -11.45
N CYS A 193 4.14 1.00 -11.85
CA CYS A 193 2.95 0.25 -12.21
C CYS A 193 2.17 0.98 -13.30
N PHE A 194 1.27 0.26 -13.95
CA PHE A 194 0.25 0.85 -14.82
C PHE A 194 -1.09 0.83 -14.11
N ASN A 195 -1.87 1.89 -14.31
CA ASN A 195 -3.25 2.01 -13.87
C ASN A 195 -4.12 2.37 -15.06
N SER A 196 -5.31 1.76 -15.12
CA SER A 196 -6.34 2.04 -16.12
C SER A 196 -7.40 2.97 -15.53
#